data_AF-A0A838KKB4-F1
#
_entry.id   AF-A0A838KKB4-F1
#
_cell.length_a   1.000
_cell.length_b   1.000
_cell.length_c   1.000
_cell.angle_alpha   90.00
_cell.angle_beta   90.00
_cell.angle_gamma   90.00
#
_symmetry.space_group_name_H-M   'P 1'
#
loop_
_entity.id
_entity.type
_entity.pdbx_description
1 polymer ?
#
loop_
_entity_poly.entity_id
_entity_poly.type
_entity_poly.pdbx_seq_one_letter_code
_entity_poly.pdbx_strand_id
1 'polypeptide(L)'
;YAVDTSQWELVATYRIPLALPAMLPPLRLRKPVRLAGTLFVAGDHRDTASIQGAIVSGRRAAASVLQTLGLSPGDTGAARVVD
;
A
#
# COMPACT_ATOMS: atom_id res chain seq x y z
N TYR A 1 -15.77 14.50 -28.30
CA TYR A 1 -16.31 15.34 -27.20
C TYR A 1 -17.60 15.99 -27.69
N ALA A 2 -18.50 16.40 -26.79
CA ALA A 2 -19.88 16.90 -27.08
C ALA A 2 -20.93 15.83 -27.44
N VAL A 3 -21.06 14.81 -26.58
CA VAL A 3 -22.23 13.90 -26.60
C VAL A 3 -23.22 14.41 -25.55
N ASP A 4 -24.51 14.41 -25.88
CA ASP A 4 -25.57 14.79 -24.94
C ASP A 4 -25.60 13.83 -23.73
N THR A 5 -25.57 14.40 -22.53
CA THR A 5 -25.64 13.68 -21.25
C THR A 5 -26.95 13.96 -20.51
N SER A 6 -27.91 14.63 -21.15
CA SER A 6 -29.20 15.01 -20.53
C SER A 6 -30.02 13.83 -20.03
N GLN A 7 -29.85 12.65 -20.66
CA GLN A 7 -30.55 11.41 -20.31
C GLN A 7 -29.81 10.55 -19.28
N TRP A 8 -28.69 11.02 -18.72
CA TRP A 8 -27.96 10.23 -17.74
C TRP A 8 -28.71 10.19 -16.41
N GLU A 9 -28.91 8.99 -15.88
CA GLU A 9 -29.51 8.76 -14.57
C GLU A 9 -28.44 8.34 -13.55
N LEU A 10 -28.60 8.77 -12.30
CA LEU A 10 -27.72 8.36 -11.22
C LEU A 10 -27.92 6.87 -10.90
N VAL A 11 -26.88 6.05 -11.11
CA VAL A 11 -26.93 4.63 -10.78
C VAL A 11 -26.85 4.40 -9.26
N ALA A 12 -25.86 5.00 -8.59
CA ALA A 12 -25.67 4.83 -7.15
C ALA A 12 -24.78 5.91 -6.54
N THR A 13 -24.87 6.09 -5.23
CA THR A 13 -23.96 6.91 -4.42
C THR A 13 -23.57 6.16 -3.16
N TYR A 14 -22.27 6.09 -2.89
CA TYR A 14 -21.73 5.44 -1.70
C TYR A 14 -20.91 6.44 -0.89
N ARG A 15 -21.27 6.63 0.37
CA ARG A 15 -20.49 7.40 1.33
C ARG A 15 -19.61 6.43 2.10
N ILE A 16 -18.33 6.39 1.76
CA ILE A 16 -17.35 5.52 2.42
C ILE A 16 -16.56 6.39 3.41
N PRO A 17 -16.83 6.29 4.73
CA PRO A 17 -16.04 7.01 5.71
C PRO A 17 -14.59 6.52 5.67
N LEU A 18 -13.64 7.45 5.78
CA LEU A 18 -12.20 7.15 5.83
C LEU A 18 -11.68 6.40 4.58
N ALA A 19 -12.25 6.65 3.40
CA ALA A 19 -11.90 5.96 2.16
C ALA A 19 -10.45 6.17 1.70
N LEU A 20 -9.81 7.27 2.11
CA LEU A 20 -8.42 7.59 1.77
C LEU A 20 -7.69 8.13 2.99
N PRO A 21 -6.39 7.83 3.15
CA PRO A 21 -5.59 8.41 4.22
C PRO A 21 -5.36 9.90 3.96
N ALA A 22 -5.39 10.70 5.03
CA ALA A 22 -5.04 12.11 4.95
C ALA A 22 -3.54 12.30 4.62
N MET A 23 -3.25 13.18 3.65
CA MET A 23 -1.88 13.61 3.29
C MET A 23 -1.75 15.12 3.44
N LEU A 24 -1.70 15.56 4.70
CA LEU A 24 -1.63 16.98 5.05
C LEU A 24 -0.22 17.55 4.78
N PRO A 25 -0.12 18.87 4.53
CA PRO A 25 1.16 19.57 4.53
C PRO A 25 1.88 19.51 5.90
N PRO A 26 3.22 19.46 5.93
CA PRO A 26 4.10 19.27 4.78
C PRO A 26 4.04 17.83 4.24
N LEU A 27 3.89 17.69 2.92
CA LEU A 27 3.70 16.38 2.29
C LEU A 27 4.90 15.45 2.59
N ARG A 28 4.61 14.28 3.15
CA ARG A 28 5.58 13.20 3.40
C ARG A 28 5.23 12.03 2.49
N LEU A 29 5.92 11.94 1.35
CA LEU A 29 5.66 10.91 0.33
C LEU A 29 5.99 9.49 0.77
N ARG A 30 6.84 9.31 1.80
CA ARG A 30 7.22 8.00 2.31
C ARG A 30 7.27 8.00 3.83
N LYS A 31 6.66 6.99 4.44
CA LYS A 31 6.80 6.65 5.86
C LYS A 31 7.56 5.31 6.01
N PRO A 32 8.10 5.01 7.21
CA PRO A 32 8.72 3.72 7.48
C PRO A 32 7.72 2.56 7.34
N VAL A 33 8.19 1.44 6.80
CA VAL A 33 7.42 0.19 6.65
C VAL A 33 7.76 -0.84 7.73
N ARG A 34 8.86 -0.68 8.46
CA ARG A 34 9.19 -1.45 9.68
C ARG A 34 8.96 -0.53 10.87
N LEU A 35 8.05 -0.91 11.78
CA LEU A 35 7.68 -0.06 12.91
C LEU A 35 8.42 -0.43 14.19
N ALA A 36 8.56 -1.72 14.48
CA ALA A 36 9.26 -2.23 15.65
C ALA A 36 9.58 -3.72 15.45
N GLY A 37 10.70 -4.22 15.99
CA GLY A 37 11.02 -5.66 15.98
C GLY A 37 10.80 -6.33 14.61
N THR A 38 9.85 -7.26 14.56
CA THR A 38 9.37 -8.00 13.38
C THR A 38 8.02 -7.51 12.83
N LEU A 39 7.56 -6.32 13.26
CA LEU A 39 6.32 -5.69 12.79
C LEU A 39 6.58 -4.81 11.57
N PHE A 40 5.96 -5.20 10.45
CA PHE A 40 5.98 -4.49 9.18
C PHE A 40 4.57 -4.06 8.77
N VAL A 41 4.45 -2.89 8.14
CA VAL A 41 3.19 -2.31 7.68
C VAL A 41 3.32 -1.86 6.24
N ALA A 42 2.32 -2.23 5.43
CA ALA A 42 2.14 -1.80 4.05
C ALA A 42 0.78 -1.13 3.88
N GLY A 43 0.66 -0.30 2.85
CA GLY A 43 -0.55 0.43 2.47
C GLY A 43 -0.20 1.82 1.96
N ASP A 44 -1.13 2.42 1.22
CA ASP A 44 -1.04 3.78 0.67
C ASP A 44 -0.71 4.85 1.74
N HIS A 45 -1.16 4.65 2.97
CA HIS A 45 -0.81 5.45 4.14
C HIS A 45 0.68 5.40 4.55
N ARG A 46 1.50 4.53 3.92
CA ARG A 46 2.96 4.45 4.07
C ARG A 46 3.74 5.05 2.89
N ASP A 47 3.08 5.30 1.76
CA ASP A 47 3.63 6.01 0.61
C ASP A 47 2.68 7.16 0.21
N THR A 48 2.05 7.11 -0.97
CA THR A 48 1.04 8.08 -1.45
C THR A 48 -0.37 7.51 -1.34
N ALA A 49 -1.39 8.35 -1.11
CA ALA A 49 -2.80 7.98 -0.97
C ALA A 49 -3.41 7.55 -2.32
N SER A 50 -2.90 6.43 -2.84
CA SER A 50 -3.22 5.90 -4.16
C SER A 50 -2.97 4.40 -4.20
N ILE A 51 -3.58 3.74 -5.17
CA ILE A 51 -3.33 2.31 -5.45
C ILE A 51 -1.84 2.05 -5.71
N GLN A 52 -1.16 2.93 -6.46
CA GLN A 52 0.28 2.77 -6.71
C GLN A 52 1.11 2.92 -5.43
N GLY A 53 0.74 3.85 -4.55
CA GLY A 53 1.36 3.98 -3.24
C GLY A 53 1.19 2.72 -2.38
N ALA A 54 0.00 2.12 -2.37
CA ALA A 54 -0.23 0.85 -1.70
C ALA A 54 0.69 -0.26 -2.24
N ILE A 55 0.75 -0.45 -3.55
CA ILE A 55 1.57 -1.49 -4.18
C ILE A 55 3.06 -1.27 -3.92
N VAL A 56 3.56 -0.03 -4.05
CA VAL A 56 4.97 0.32 -3.80
C VAL A 56 5.35 0.07 -2.34
N SER A 57 4.50 0.48 -1.40
CA SER A 57 4.75 0.25 0.02
C SER A 57 4.76 -1.25 0.36
N GLY A 58 3.91 -2.05 -0.29
CA GLY A 58 3.89 -3.51 -0.16
C GLY A 58 5.20 -4.16 -0.58
N ARG A 59 5.74 -3.76 -1.74
CA ARG A 59 7.07 -4.22 -2.20
C ARG A 59 8.18 -3.85 -1.21
N ARG A 60 8.14 -2.63 -0.67
CA ARG A 60 9.11 -2.18 0.35
C ARG A 60 9.00 -2.99 1.65
N ALA A 61 7.78 -3.26 2.11
CA ALA A 61 7.55 -4.05 3.31
C ALA A 61 8.07 -5.49 3.12
N ALA A 62 7.74 -6.13 1.99
CA ALA A 62 8.23 -7.47 1.65
C ALA A 62 9.75 -7.53 1.57
N ALA A 63 10.40 -6.56 0.94
CA ALA A 63 11.87 -6.48 0.89
C ALA A 63 12.48 -6.36 2.31
N SER A 64 11.85 -5.57 3.19
CA SER A 64 12.32 -5.42 4.58
C SER A 64 12.12 -6.69 5.40
N VAL A 65 11.05 -7.45 5.16
CA VAL A 65 10.82 -8.78 5.75
C VAL A 65 11.91 -9.76 5.29
N LEU A 66 12.13 -9.89 3.98
CA LEU A 66 13.15 -10.78 3.43
C LEU A 66 14.54 -10.48 4.00
N GLN A 67 14.93 -9.21 4.03
CA GLN A 67 16.18 -8.79 4.64
C GLN A 67 16.27 -9.17 6.12
N THR A 68 15.18 -9.02 6.87
CA THR A 68 15.15 -9.37 8.30
C THR A 68 15.27 -10.88 8.51
N LEU A 69 14.78 -11.68 7.58
CA LEU A 69 14.90 -13.14 7.59
C LEU A 69 16.23 -13.65 7.02
N GLY A 70 17.07 -12.77 6.48
CA GLY A 70 18.30 -13.16 5.77
C GLY A 70 18.02 -13.87 4.44
N LEU A 71 16.85 -13.63 3.84
CA LEU A 71 16.42 -14.22 2.57
C LEU A 71 16.56 -13.22 1.42
N SER A 72 16.84 -13.73 0.24
CA SER A 72 16.80 -13.01 -1.03
C SER A 72 15.46 -13.23 -1.74
N PRO A 73 15.00 -12.32 -2.62
CA PRO A 73 13.73 -12.47 -3.36
C PRO A 73 13.63 -13.75 -4.22
N GLY A 74 14.76 -14.41 -4.50
CA GLY A 74 14.83 -15.69 -5.21
C GLY A 74 14.76 -16.93 -4.31
N ASP A 75 14.78 -16.79 -2.98
CA ASP A 75 14.85 -17.92 -2.02
C ASP A 75 13.49 -18.61 -1.82
N THR A 76 12.61 -18.54 -2.81
CA THR A 76 11.25 -19.08 -2.74
C THR A 76 11.30 -20.60 -2.94
N GLY A 77 11.63 -21.35 -1.89
CA GLY A 77 11.55 -22.81 -1.95
C GLY A 77 12.49 -23.62 -1.06
N ALA A 78 12.72 -23.20 0.18
CA ALA A 78 13.01 -24.14 1.27
C ALA A 78 12.77 -23.38 2.56
N ALA A 79 11.60 -23.58 3.18
CA ALA A 79 11.48 -23.30 4.59
C ALA A 79 12.51 -24.18 5.30
N ARG A 80 13.70 -23.62 5.59
CA ARG A 80 14.56 -24.15 6.63
C ARG A 80 13.80 -23.90 7.92
N VAL A 81 13.06 -24.91 8.35
CA VAL A 81 12.65 -25.03 9.74
C VAL A 81 13.94 -24.90 10.53
N VAL A 82 14.08 -23.79 11.23
CA VAL A 82 15.09 -23.62 12.25
C VAL A 82 14.70 -24.53 13.41
N ASP A 83 15.57 -25.51 13.69
CA ASP A 83 15.53 -26.40 14.86
C ASP A 83 15.77 -25.59 16.15
#